data_AF-A0A9E6ELG6-F1
#
_entry.id   AF-A0A9E6ELG6-F1
#
_cell.length_a   1.000
_cell.length_b   1.000
_cell.length_c   1.000
_cell.angle_alpha   90.00
_cell.angle_beta   90.00
_cell.angle_gamma   90.00
#
_symmetry.space_group_name_H-M   'P 1'
#
loop_
_entity.id
_entity.type
_entity.pdbx_description
1 polymer ?
#
loop_
_entity_poly.entity_id
_entity_poly.type
_entity_poly.pdbx_seq_one_letter_code
_entity_poly.pdbx_strand_id
1 'polypeptide(L)'
;FHLASNPRIGDLIVEGPAGTWITSATSPLAGEKEKLGRAGALGFDASTPLLNTWLVALGTGKTTALPAVPLWDIAPTVASWLDIHWAKQPDGQVVEGLR
;
A
#
# COMPACT_ATOMS: atom_id res chain seq x y z
N PHE A 1 -0.36 -6.69 9.04
CA PHE A 1 -0.61 -7.23 7.69
C PHE A 1 -1.77 -8.20 7.69
N HIS A 2 -2.84 -7.93 6.92
CA HIS A 2 -3.94 -8.89 6.70
C HIS A 2 -3.60 -9.89 5.58
N LEU A 3 -2.40 -10.51 5.63
CA LEU A 3 -1.93 -11.43 4.59
C LEU A 3 -2.18 -12.91 4.95
N ALA A 4 -2.36 -13.23 6.23
CA ALA A 4 -2.31 -14.60 6.73
C ALA A 4 -3.49 -15.51 6.34
N SER A 5 -4.58 -14.99 5.80
CA SER A 5 -5.81 -15.75 5.52
C SER A 5 -5.98 -16.17 4.05
N ASN A 6 -4.97 -15.94 3.19
CA ASN A 6 -5.06 -16.22 1.76
C ASN A 6 -4.12 -17.37 1.36
N PRO A 7 -4.63 -18.46 0.74
CA PRO A 7 -3.82 -19.64 0.38
C PRO A 7 -2.76 -19.37 -0.69
N ARG A 8 -2.74 -18.17 -1.29
CA ARG A 8 -1.68 -17.74 -2.23
C ARG A 8 -0.47 -17.15 -1.52
N ILE A 9 -0.58 -16.88 -0.21
CA ILE A 9 0.53 -16.40 0.60
C ILE A 9 1.28 -17.62 1.13
N GLY A 10 2.58 -17.67 0.85
CA GLY A 10 3.42 -18.80 1.25
C GLY A 10 3.61 -18.88 2.76
N ASP A 11 4.03 -20.05 3.23
CA ASP A 11 4.23 -20.33 4.66
C ASP A 11 5.34 -19.50 5.30
N LEU A 12 6.27 -18.96 4.49
CA LEU A 12 7.36 -18.10 4.91
C LEU A 12 7.32 -16.78 4.13
N ILE A 13 7.26 -15.68 4.87
CA ILE A 13 7.43 -14.32 4.34
C ILE A 13 8.74 -13.77 4.90
N VAL A 14 9.60 -13.29 4.02
CA VAL A 14 10.86 -12.64 4.39
C VAL A 14 10.73 -11.15 4.11
N GLU A 15 10.79 -10.35 5.16
CA GLU A 15 10.78 -8.89 5.07
C GLU A 15 12.20 -8.36 5.15
N GLY A 16 12.63 -7.65 4.11
CA GLY A 16 13.91 -6.94 4.08
C GLY A 16 13.78 -5.52 4.63
N PRO A 17 14.82 -4.96 5.27
CA PRO A 17 14.84 -3.54 5.62
C PRO A 17 14.60 -2.64 4.40
N ALA A 18 13.98 -1.47 4.62
CA ALA A 18 13.78 -0.50 3.55
C ALA A 18 15.11 -0.14 2.86
N GLY A 19 15.09 -0.12 1.53
CA GLY A 19 16.28 0.14 0.70
C GLY A 19 17.19 -1.07 0.46
N THR A 20 16.84 -2.24 1.00
CA THR A 20 17.57 -3.49 0.72
C THR A 20 16.89 -4.33 -0.36
N TRP A 21 17.66 -5.20 -1.00
CA TRP A 21 17.16 -6.17 -1.98
C TRP A 21 17.37 -7.58 -1.44
N ILE A 22 16.30 -8.37 -1.43
CA ILE A 22 16.42 -9.82 -1.25
C ILE A 22 16.72 -10.41 -2.62
N THR A 23 17.83 -11.14 -2.71
CA THR A 23 18.35 -11.72 -3.95
C THR A 23 18.42 -13.24 -3.83
N SER A 24 18.15 -13.93 -4.94
CA SER A 24 18.38 -15.36 -5.08
C SER A 24 19.77 -15.66 -5.68
N ALA A 25 20.59 -14.65 -5.93
CA ALA A 25 21.88 -14.81 -6.58
C ALA A 25 22.83 -15.65 -5.72
N THR A 26 23.40 -16.67 -6.34
CA THR A 26 24.38 -17.57 -5.71
C THR A 26 25.83 -17.13 -5.93
N SER A 27 26.05 -15.99 -6.61
CA SER A 27 27.38 -15.41 -6.81
C SER A 27 27.33 -13.87 -6.82
N PRO A 28 28.45 -13.19 -6.50
CA PRO A 28 28.51 -11.73 -6.55
C PRO A 28 28.16 -11.14 -7.92
N LEU A 29 28.65 -11.76 -9.01
CA LEU A 29 28.37 -11.31 -10.38
C LEU A 29 26.87 -11.39 -10.72
N ALA A 30 26.21 -12.47 -10.29
CA ALA A 30 24.77 -12.63 -10.48
C ALA A 30 23.99 -11.57 -9.68
N GLY A 31 24.43 -11.27 -8.44
CA GLY A 31 23.82 -10.23 -7.61
C GLY A 31 23.91 -8.84 -8.24
N GLU A 32 25.07 -8.49 -8.82
CA GLU A 32 25.21 -7.22 -9.54
C GLU A 32 24.36 -7.17 -10.82
N LYS A 33 24.24 -8.28 -11.55
CA LYS A 33 23.36 -8.37 -12.71
C LYS A 33 21.88 -8.22 -12.35
N GLU A 34 21.42 -8.77 -11.24
CA GLU A 34 20.04 -8.60 -10.78
C GLU A 34 19.70 -7.14 -10.47
N LYS A 35 20.68 -6.37 -10.00
CA LYS A 35 20.53 -4.93 -9.70
C LYS A 35 20.62 -4.03 -10.93
N LEU A 36 21.19 -4.50 -12.05
CA LEU A 36 21.36 -3.69 -13.25
C LEU A 36 20.02 -3.14 -13.74
N GLY A 37 19.99 -1.84 -14.01
CA GLY A 37 18.79 -1.13 -14.47
C GLY A 37 17.75 -0.85 -13.38
N ARG A 38 18.01 -1.21 -12.12
CA ARG A 38 17.11 -0.94 -10.99
C ARG A 38 17.63 0.23 -10.18
N ALA A 39 16.92 1.36 -10.25
CA ALA A 39 17.24 2.57 -9.47
C ALA A 39 16.47 2.65 -8.13
N GLY A 40 15.52 1.75 -7.90
CA GLY A 40 14.69 1.73 -6.69
C GLY A 40 13.80 0.49 -6.63
N ALA A 41 13.20 0.27 -5.46
CA ALA A 41 12.25 -0.79 -5.19
C ALA A 41 11.09 -0.28 -4.32
N LEU A 42 9.95 -0.95 -4.42
CA LEU A 42 8.80 -0.81 -3.53
C LEU A 42 8.44 -2.20 -2.98
N GLY A 43 7.49 -2.28 -2.05
CA GLY A 43 7.05 -3.53 -1.44
C GLY A 43 7.69 -3.86 -0.09
N PHE A 44 8.28 -2.85 0.57
CA PHE A 44 8.64 -2.92 1.98
C PHE A 44 7.41 -2.80 2.88
N ASP A 45 7.63 -2.84 4.19
CA ASP A 45 6.60 -2.67 5.20
C ASP A 45 5.82 -1.35 5.00
N ALA A 46 4.49 -1.42 5.07
CA ALA A 46 3.58 -0.31 4.77
C ALA A 46 3.69 0.88 5.75
N SER A 47 4.32 0.72 6.91
CA SER A 47 4.63 1.82 7.83
C SER A 47 5.87 2.60 7.42
N THR A 48 6.63 2.12 6.42
CA THR A 48 7.81 2.82 5.88
C THR A 48 7.38 4.15 5.25
N PRO A 49 7.83 5.32 5.76
CA PRO A 49 7.37 6.62 5.25
C PRO A 49 7.65 6.86 3.77
N LEU A 50 8.71 6.24 3.23
CA LEU A 50 9.06 6.31 1.80
C LEU A 50 8.05 5.60 0.89
N LEU A 51 7.18 4.75 1.44
CA LEU A 51 6.11 4.07 0.69
C LEU A 51 4.77 4.81 0.73
N ASN A 52 4.68 5.90 1.49
CA ASN A 52 3.47 6.71 1.50
C ASN A 52 3.24 7.35 0.13
N THR A 53 1.98 7.39 -0.29
CA THR A 53 1.56 8.06 -1.52
C THR A 53 0.73 9.30 -1.20
N TRP A 54 0.68 10.22 -2.14
CA TRP A 54 -0.11 11.44 -2.01
C TRP A 54 -1.57 11.18 -2.40
N LEU A 55 -2.48 11.62 -1.53
CA LEU A 55 -3.90 11.73 -1.83
C LEU A 55 -4.26 13.22 -1.89
N VAL A 56 -4.83 13.64 -3.02
CA VAL A 56 -5.37 14.98 -3.20
C VAL A 56 -6.85 14.85 -3.50
N ALA A 57 -7.69 15.40 -2.62
CA ALA A 57 -9.14 15.42 -2.81
C ALA A 57 -9.58 16.85 -3.14
N LEU A 58 -10.32 17.00 -4.24
CA LEU A 58 -10.83 18.28 -4.72
C LEU A 58 -12.36 18.30 -4.61
N GLY A 59 -12.94 19.49 -4.42
CA GLY A 59 -14.40 19.65 -4.36
C GLY A 59 -15.04 19.19 -3.04
N THR A 60 -14.24 18.84 -2.02
CA THR A 60 -14.73 18.42 -0.69
C THR A 60 -15.20 19.60 0.19
N GLY A 61 -15.00 20.84 -0.27
CA GLY A 61 -15.25 22.05 0.54
C GLY A 61 -14.25 22.26 1.69
N LYS A 62 -13.27 21.37 1.87
CA LYS A 62 -12.24 21.46 2.92
C LYS A 62 -11.00 22.20 2.42
N THR A 63 -10.47 23.06 3.27
CA THR A 63 -9.25 23.86 2.99
C THR A 63 -8.06 23.41 3.82
N THR A 64 -8.27 22.49 4.77
CA THR A 64 -7.24 21.93 5.65
C THR A 64 -6.68 20.63 5.08
N ALA A 65 -5.43 20.31 5.45
CA ALA A 65 -4.83 19.02 5.15
C ALA A 65 -5.70 17.87 5.71
N LEU A 66 -5.81 16.80 4.94
CA LEU A 66 -6.44 15.56 5.39
C LEU A 66 -5.51 14.84 6.37
N PRO A 67 -6.05 14.06 7.34
CA PRO A 67 -5.25 13.12 8.09
C PRO A 67 -4.64 12.06 7.14
N ALA A 68 -3.69 11.27 7.64
CA ALA A 68 -3.24 10.09 6.91
C ALA A 68 -4.42 9.16 6.63
N VAL A 69 -4.61 8.78 5.36
CA VAL A 69 -5.71 7.92 4.92
C VAL A 69 -5.16 6.57 4.47
N PRO A 70 -5.54 5.46 5.11
CA PRO A 70 -5.27 4.12 4.58
C PRO A 70 -5.91 3.94 3.21
N LEU A 71 -5.16 3.38 2.24
CA LEU A 71 -5.65 3.22 0.87
C LEU A 71 -6.94 2.38 0.78
N TRP A 72 -7.13 1.40 1.66
CA TRP A 72 -8.32 0.55 1.67
C TRP A 72 -9.59 1.29 2.13
N ASP A 73 -9.47 2.47 2.75
CA ASP A 73 -10.60 3.30 3.18
C ASP A 73 -11.15 4.18 2.03
N ILE A 74 -10.43 4.28 0.90
CA ILE A 74 -10.84 5.13 -0.23
C ILE A 74 -12.12 4.59 -0.88
N ALA A 75 -12.19 3.30 -1.18
CA ALA A 75 -13.34 2.69 -1.83
C ALA A 75 -14.66 2.86 -1.04
N PRO A 76 -14.74 2.53 0.27
CA PRO A 76 -15.95 2.77 1.05
C PRO A 76 -16.29 4.26 1.15
N THR A 77 -15.29 5.15 1.24
CA THR A 77 -15.51 6.61 1.25
C THR A 77 -16.17 7.09 -0.04
N VAL A 78 -15.64 6.69 -1.21
CA VAL A 78 -16.22 7.05 -2.52
C VAL A 78 -17.62 6.47 -2.69
N ALA A 79 -17.85 5.22 -2.27
CA ALA A 79 -19.17 4.60 -2.32
C ALA A 79 -20.21 5.40 -1.53
N SER A 80 -19.82 5.97 -0.38
CA SER A 80 -20.71 6.81 0.44
C SER A 80 -21.12 8.12 -0.24
N TRP A 81 -20.27 8.70 -1.08
CA TRP A 81 -20.59 9.91 -1.84
C TRP A 81 -21.55 9.64 -2.98
N LEU A 82 -21.47 8.44 -3.56
CA LEU A 82 -22.23 8.02 -4.74
C LEU A 82 -23.49 7.22 -4.39
N ASP A 83 -23.79 7.05 -3.10
CA ASP A 83 -24.87 6.18 -2.60
C ASP A 83 -24.81 4.74 -3.15
N ILE A 84 -23.59 4.20 -3.25
CA ILE A 84 -23.35 2.82 -3.69
C ILE A 84 -23.40 1.88 -2.49
N HIS A 85 -24.22 0.84 -2.56
CA HIS A 85 -24.35 -0.16 -1.49
C HIS A 85 -23.57 -1.43 -1.84
N TRP A 86 -22.75 -1.89 -0.88
CA TRP A 86 -21.94 -3.08 -1.06
C TRP A 86 -22.75 -4.34 -0.78
N ALA A 87 -22.64 -5.35 -1.65
CA ALA A 87 -23.21 -6.67 -1.39
C ALA A 87 -22.55 -7.37 -0.18
N LYS A 88 -21.27 -7.07 0.07
CA LYS A 88 -20.52 -7.48 1.26
C LYS A 88 -19.71 -6.28 1.75
N GLN A 89 -19.74 -6.01 3.05
CA GLN A 89 -18.97 -4.88 3.58
C GLN A 89 -17.46 -5.03 3.30
N PRO A 90 -16.80 -3.95 2.85
CA PRO A 90 -15.35 -3.93 2.70
C PRO A 90 -14.68 -3.87 4.08
N ASP A 91 -13.39 -4.23 4.13
CA ASP A 91 -12.59 -4.17 5.37
C ASP A 91 -12.29 -2.72 5.81
N GLY A 92 -12.26 -1.79 4.84
CA GLY A 92 -12.03 -0.38 5.09
C GLY A 92 -13.26 0.36 5.62
N GLN A 93 -13.04 1.59 6.09
CA GLN A 93 -14.05 2.45 6.69
C GLN A 93 -14.19 3.77 5.93
N VAL A 94 -15.33 4.44 6.12
CA VAL A 94 -15.54 5.78 5.55
C VAL A 94 -14.69 6.78 6.31
N VAL A 95 -13.93 7.60 5.58
CA VAL A 95 -13.13 8.68 6.16
C VAL A 95 -14.02 9.92 6.31
N GLU A 96 -14.41 10.24 7.54
CA GLU A 96 -15.26 11.42 7.83
C GLU A 96 -14.62 12.74 7.35
N GLY A 97 -13.28 12.79 7.38
CA GLY A 97 -12.48 13.89 6.85
C GLY A 97 -12.60 14.11 5.34
N LEU A 98 -13.22 13.20 4.59
CA LEU A 98 -13.34 13.26 3.13
C LEU A 98 -14.78 13.50 2.64
N ARG A 99 -15.79 13.37 3.51
CA ARG A 99 -17.17 13.77 3.21
C ARG A 99 -17.38 15.28 3.24
#